data_AF-A0A1G0Y0K1-F1
#
_entry.id   AF-A0A1G0Y0K1-F1
#
_cell.length_a   1.000
_cell.length_b   1.000
_cell.length_c   1.000
_cell.angle_alpha   90.00
_cell.angle_beta   90.00
_cell.angle_gamma   90.00
#
_symmetry.space_group_name_H-M   'P 1'
#
loop_
_entity.id
_entity.type
_entity.pdbx_description
1 polymer ?
#
loop_
_entity_poly.entity_id
_entity_poly.type
_entity_poly.pdbx_seq_one_letter_code
_entity_poly.pdbx_strand_id
1 'polypeptide(L)' 'MKKIFPDAEMSEEDGFRFDWPGGWVHLRASATEPVVRMIVEWKTPEGAEDLASHVMAYLERTSVQ' A
#
# COMPACT_ATOMS: atom_id res chain seq x y z
N MET A 1 7.85 4.76 5.84
CA MET A 1 6.77 4.90 4.86
C MET A 1 7.01 6.04 3.85
N LYS A 2 7.16 7.31 4.25
CA LYS A 2 7.45 8.43 3.31
C LYS A 2 8.60 8.26 2.30
N LYS A 3 9.63 7.47 2.61
CA LYS A 3 10.79 7.26 1.71
C LYS A 3 10.57 6.19 0.64
N ILE A 4 9.48 5.42 0.73
CA ILE A 4 9.27 4.22 -0.10
C ILE A 4 8.57 4.58 -1.40
N PHE A 5 7.62 5.51 -1.31
CA PHE A 5 6.86 6.02 -2.45
C PHE A 5 6.99 7.55 -2.48
N PRO A 6 8.16 8.08 -2.87
CA PRO A 6 8.41 9.52 -2.84
C PRO A 6 7.53 10.30 -3.82
N ASP A 7 7.06 9.64 -4.88
CA ASP A 7 6.22 10.22 -5.93
C ASP A 7 4.72 10.12 -5.63
N ALA A 8 4.34 9.56 -4.47
CA ALA A 8 2.97 9.49 -4.01
C ALA A 8 2.63 10.64 -3.07
N GLU A 9 1.40 11.15 -3.16
CA GLU A 9 0.81 11.89 -2.05
C GLU A 9 0.46 10.91 -0.94
N MET A 10 0.83 11.23 0.30
CA MET A 10 0.71 10.29 1.43
C MET A 10 -0.20 10.82 2.53
N SER A 11 -1.09 9.97 3.02
CA SER A 11 -1.92 10.20 4.21
C SER A 11 -1.67 9.12 5.28
N GLU A 12 -1.73 9.55 6.54
CA GLU A 12 -1.52 8.71 7.74
C GLU A 12 -2.77 8.64 8.65
N GLU A 13 -3.93 9.12 8.18
CA GLU A 13 -5.13 9.28 9.01
C GLU A 13 -5.79 7.96 9.42
N ASP A 14 -5.78 6.96 8.54
CA ASP A 14 -6.37 5.62 8.76
C ASP A 14 -5.41 4.52 8.29
N GLY A 15 -4.23 4.44 8.90
CA GLY A 15 -3.12 3.63 8.37
C GLY A 15 -2.33 4.43 7.33
N PHE A 16 -1.77 3.77 6.31
CA PHE A 16 -0.96 4.41 5.29
C PHE A 16 -1.66 4.37 3.94
N ARG A 17 -2.00 5.54 3.41
CA ARG A 17 -2.53 5.69 2.05
C ARG A 17 -1.50 6.43 1.18
N PHE A 18 -1.30 5.92 -0.03
CA PHE A 18 -0.44 6.51 -1.04
C PHE A 18 -1.23 6.66 -2.34
N ASP A 19 -1.31 7.88 -2.85
CA ASP A 19 -2.04 8.26 -4.05
C ASP A 19 -1.09 8.72 -5.16
N TRP A 20 -1.31 8.21 -6.37
CA TRP A 20 -0.67 8.63 -7.62
C TRP A 20 -1.72 9.03 -8.65
N PRO A 21 -1.37 9.73 -9.74
CA PRO A 21 -2.29 10.00 -10.84
C PRO A 21 -2.88 8.76 -11.53
N GLY A 22 -2.29 7.57 -11.29
CA GLY A 22 -2.72 6.29 -11.84
C GLY A 22 -3.64 5.46 -10.95
N GLY A 23 -3.73 5.77 -9.65
CA GLY A 23 -4.41 4.96 -8.65
C GLY A 23 -3.75 5.08 -7.28
N TRP A 24 -4.06 4.15 -6.38
CA TRP A 24 -3.68 4.27 -4.97
C TRP A 24 -3.51 2.91 -4.29
N VAL A 25 -2.75 2.90 -3.19
CA VAL A 25 -2.71 1.79 -2.24
C VAL A 25 -3.03 2.29 -0.84
N HIS A 26 -3.82 1.51 -0.11
CA HIS A 26 -4.19 1.77 1.28
C HIS A 26 -3.89 0.56 2.15
N LEU A 27 -3.00 0.74 3.12
CA LEU A 27 -2.64 -0.23 4.15
C LEU A 27 -3.26 0.19 5.47
N ARG A 28 -4.09 -0.65 6.08
CA ARG A 28 -4.69 -0.36 7.40
C ARG A 28 -4.74 -1.59 8.27
N ALA A 29 -4.57 -1.40 9.58
CA ALA A 29 -4.87 -2.45 10.54
C ALA A 29 -6.39 -2.68 10.61
N SER A 30 -6.80 -3.95 10.71
CA SER A 30 -8.18 -4.28 11.03
C SER A 30 -8.46 -3.94 12.50
N ALA A 31 -9.59 -3.28 12.77
CA ALA A 31 -10.00 -2.97 14.13
C ALA A 31 -10.50 -4.21 14.90
N THR A 32 -10.99 -5.22 14.20
CA THR A 32 -11.70 -6.37 14.79
C THR A 32 -10.96 -7.70 14.66
N GLU A 33 -9.89 -7.75 13.85
CA GLU A 33 -9.16 -8.98 13.55
C GLU A 33 -7.65 -8.69 13.57
N PRO A 34 -6.79 -9.65 13.91
CA PRO A 34 -5.34 -9.45 13.93
C PRO A 34 -4.73 -9.54 12.53
N VAL A 35 -5.22 -8.70 11.60
CA VAL A 35 -4.81 -8.67 10.19
C VAL A 35 -4.57 -7.25 9.70
N VAL A 36 -3.66 -7.09 8.74
CA VAL A 36 -3.49 -5.86 7.95
C VAL A 36 -4.25 -6.03 6.64
N ARG A 37 -5.06 -5.05 6.28
CA ARG A 37 -5.73 -4.98 4.98
C ARG A 37 -4.91 -4.12 4.03
N MET A 38 -4.67 -4.64 2.84
CA MET A 38 -4.13 -3.91 1.70
C MET A 38 -5.23 -3.80 0.64
N ILE A 39 -5.53 -2.57 0.23
CA ILE A 39 -6.49 -2.29 -0.83
C ILE A 39 -5.75 -1.52 -1.91
N VAL A 40 -5.84 -1.98 -3.15
CA VAL A 40 -5.14 -1.40 -4.30
C VAL A 40 -6.14 -1.11 -5.39
N GLU A 41 -6.03 0.06 -5.99
CA GLU A 41 -6.80 0.46 -7.16
C GLU A 41 -5.87 1.04 -8.21
N TRP A 42 -6.08 0.67 -9.47
CA TRP A 42 -5.34 1.21 -10.60
C TRP A 42 -6.21 1.26 -11.85
N LYS A 43 -5.73 1.95 -12.88
CA LYS A 43 -6.41 2.07 -14.19
C LYS A 43 -6.58 0.75 -14.93
N THR A 44 -5.78 -0.26 -14.63
CA THR A 44 -5.86 -1.59 -15.24
C THR A 44 -5.70 -2.68 -14.16
N PRO A 45 -6.29 -3.87 -14.37
CA PRO A 45 -6.11 -5.00 -13.45
C PRO A 45 -4.63 -5.35 -13.24
N GLU A 46 -3.84 -5.39 -14.32
CA GLU A 46 -2.41 -5.72 -14.26
C GLU A 46 -1.63 -4.70 -13.44
N GLY A 47 -1.94 -3.40 -13.58
CA GLY A 47 -1.28 -2.36 -12.79
C GLY A 47 -1.63 -2.42 -11.31
N ALA A 48 -2.84 -2.87 -10.96
CA ALA A 48 -3.24 -3.09 -9.57
C ALA A 48 -2.50 -4.31 -8.98
N GLU A 49 -2.37 -5.40 -9.74
CA GLU A 49 -1.61 -6.59 -9.33
C GLU A 49 -0.11 -6.30 -9.17
N ASP A 50 0.47 -5.54 -10.10
CA ASP A 50 1.88 -5.11 -10.03
C ASP A 50 2.14 -4.24 -8.80
N LEU A 51 1.27 -3.27 -8.52
CA LEU A 51 1.40 -2.40 -7.36
C LEU A 51 1.24 -3.20 -6.05
N ALA A 52 0.26 -4.11 -5.99
CA ALA A 52 0.07 -5.00 -4.84
C ALA A 52 1.32 -5.87 -4.59
N SER A 53 1.88 -6.45 -5.65
CA SER A 53 3.06 -7.31 -5.58
C SER A 53 4.31 -6.54 -5.10
N HIS A 54 4.53 -5.33 -5.60
CA HIS A 54 5.62 -4.47 -5.13
C HIS A 54 5.50 -4.11 -3.65
N VAL A 55 4.30 -3.76 -3.19
CA VAL A 55 4.05 -3.42 -1.78
C VAL A 55 4.27 -4.65 -0.89
N MET A 56 3.76 -5.83 -1.29
CA MET A 56 3.96 -7.08 -0.56
C MET A 56 5.44 -7.45 -0.44
N ALA A 57 6.18 -7.43 -1.55
CA ALA A 57 7.62 -7.72 -1.53
C ALA A 57 8.40 -6.75 -0.63
N TYR A 58 7.98 -5.47 -0.56
CA TYR A 58 8.57 -4.50 0.36
C TYR A 58 8.28 -4.86 1.83
N LEU A 59 7.03 -5.19 2.15
CA LEU A 59 6.61 -5.55 3.51
C LEU A 59 7.36 -6.79 4.01
N GLU A 60 7.45 -7.85 3.18
CA GLU A 60 8.17 -9.09 3.50
C GLU A 60 9.64 -8.84 3.82
N ARG A 61 10.32 -7.99 3.02
CA ARG A 61 11.72 -7.62 3.26
C ARG A 61 11.92 -6.85 4.56
N THR A 62 10.90 -6.12 5.01
CA THR A 62 10.98 -5.28 6.22
C THR A 62 10.56 -6.05 7.47
N SER A 63 9.70 -7.06 7.36
CA SER A 63 9.25 -7.90 8.49
C SER A 63 10.30 -8.88 9.01
N VAL A 64 11.45 -8.99 8.34
CA VAL A 64 12.57 -9.89 8.71
C VAL A 64 13.68 -9.15 9.47
N GLN A 65 13.46 -7.89 9.87
CA GLN A 65 14.35 -7.13 10.75
C GLN A 65 13.73 -6.86 12.12
#